data_AF-F0ZB56-F1
#
_entry.id   AF-F0ZB56-F1
#
_cell.length_a   1.000
_cell.length_b   1.000
_cell.length_c   1.000
_cell.angle_alpha   90.00
_cell.angle_beta   90.00
_cell.angle_gamma   90.00
#
_symmetry.space_group_name_H-M   'P 1'
#
loop_
_entity.id
_entity.type
_entity.pdbx_description
1 polymer ?
#
loop_
_entity_poly.entity_id
_entity_poly.type
_entity_poly.pdbx_seq_one_letter_code
_entity_poly.pdbx_strand_id
1 'polypeptide(L)'
;YYRLLYKVWNNIFLRNEIHKHILKFIKHSFVDLNRSRYDRFKDKSYITTLKWHYYPLPDKNEFPPFLTNLHLYNFSQMLPTTLPNTITTLTLGYDFNQVIPPGTLPNSLTTLTFDHDFNQVIPPDTLPNSLTTLIFSGFNQKVLPDTLPNSLTTLDFGFYFNQVILPNSLPNSLTTLIFGYYFNQIILPDSLPNSLTTLTFGNDFNQLILPSTLPNSLITLTFGDNFNQEILPGTLPNSLTTLKFGTNFNQVVLPGTLPNSLTTLTFGKCFNQVIPPGILPSGLTFFKILIYLIPPLLITLFCYIFKIFSLIQN
;
A
#
# COMPACT_ATOMS: atom_id res chain seq x y z
N TYR A 1 11.92 37.87 -14.48
CA TYR A 1 12.21 37.05 -13.29
C TYR A 1 13.70 36.99 -12.95
N TYR A 2 14.58 36.58 -13.89
CA TYR A 2 16.03 36.45 -13.66
C TYR A 2 16.76 37.71 -13.15
N ARG A 3 16.40 38.90 -13.64
CA ARG A 3 17.05 40.17 -13.23
C ARG A 3 16.80 40.53 -11.76
N LEU A 4 15.68 40.10 -11.18
CA LEU A 4 15.35 40.30 -9.77
C LEU A 4 16.10 39.31 -8.89
N LEU A 5 16.07 38.02 -9.24
CA LEU A 5 16.82 36.98 -8.53
C LEU A 5 18.32 37.30 -8.48
N TYR A 6 18.88 37.77 -9.60
CA TYR A 6 20.28 38.20 -9.70
C TYR A 6 20.59 39.38 -8.76
N LYS A 7 19.72 40.39 -8.69
CA LYS A 7 19.86 41.53 -7.77
C LYS A 7 19.79 41.10 -6.29
N VAL A 8 18.89 40.18 -5.96
CA VAL A 8 18.74 39.63 -4.60
C VAL A 8 19.98 38.83 -4.21
N TRP A 9 20.48 37.97 -5.11
CA TRP A 9 21.62 37.10 -4.84
C TRP A 9 22.94 37.85 -4.69
N ASN A 10 23.12 38.94 -5.45
CA ASN A 10 24.31 39.79 -5.36
C ASN A 10 24.30 40.71 -4.14
N ASN A 11 23.16 40.89 -3.47
CA ASN A 11 23.10 41.61 -2.22
C ASN A 11 23.57 40.70 -1.07
N ILE A 12 24.73 41.02 -0.48
CA ILE A 12 25.36 40.20 0.58
C ILE A 12 24.44 40.05 1.80
N PHE A 13 23.72 41.09 2.19
CA PHE A 13 22.82 41.05 3.34
C PHE A 13 21.64 40.10 3.08
N LEU A 14 20.96 40.25 1.93
CA LEU A 14 19.84 39.37 1.55
C LEU A 14 20.30 37.92 1.42
N ARG A 15 21.47 37.68 0.81
CA ARG A 15 22.04 36.34 0.68
C ARG A 15 22.31 35.71 2.05
N ASN A 16 22.87 36.46 2.99
CA ASN A 16 23.15 35.97 4.34
C ASN A 16 21.86 35.66 5.12
N GLU A 17 20.83 36.50 5.00
CA GLU A 17 19.54 36.22 5.63
C GLU A 17 18.86 35.01 4.98
N ILE A 18 18.84 34.89 3.65
CA ILE A 18 18.34 33.70 2.95
C ILE A 18 19.06 32.44 3.46
N HIS A 19 20.39 32.48 3.51
CA HIS A 19 21.20 31.35 3.99
C HIS A 19 20.85 30.96 5.43
N LYS A 20 20.70 31.94 6.33
CA LYS A 20 20.28 31.72 7.72
C LYS A 20 18.89 31.06 7.81
N HIS A 21 17.92 31.50 7.02
CA HIS A 21 16.58 30.91 6.98
C HIS A 21 16.60 29.49 6.39
N ILE A 22 17.43 29.23 5.38
CA ILE A 22 17.65 27.89 4.83
C ILE A 22 18.24 26.95 5.91
N LEU A 23 19.24 27.40 6.66
CA LEU A 23 19.83 26.60 7.74
C LEU A 23 18.80 26.28 8.84
N LYS A 24 17.94 27.24 9.20
CA LYS A 24 16.83 27.00 10.13
C LYS A 24 15.85 25.96 9.60
N PHE A 25 15.46 26.07 8.32
CA PHE A 25 14.59 25.10 7.69
C PHE A 25 15.19 23.69 7.68
N ILE A 26 16.44 23.55 7.24
CA ILE A 26 17.15 22.26 7.24
C ILE A 26 17.17 21.67 8.65
N LYS A 27 17.41 22.49 9.67
CA LYS A 27 17.50 22.04 11.06
C LYS A 27 16.15 21.69 11.71
N HIS A 28 15.06 22.35 11.29
CA HIS A 28 13.78 22.35 12.03
C HIS A 28 12.56 21.91 11.21
N SER A 29 12.74 21.53 9.95
CA SER A 29 11.66 21.02 9.08
C SER A 29 11.01 19.75 9.62
N PHE A 30 11.81 18.89 10.25
CA PHE A 30 11.34 17.68 10.92
C PHE A 30 11.61 17.79 12.42
N VAL A 31 10.57 17.64 13.23
CA VAL A 31 10.69 17.66 14.69
C VAL A 31 9.83 16.58 15.34
N ASP A 32 10.31 16.11 16.50
CA ASP A 32 9.62 15.19 17.38
C ASP A 32 9.42 15.87 18.74
N LEU A 33 8.17 16.19 19.05
CA LEU A 33 7.81 17.06 20.16
C LEU A 33 6.57 16.54 20.91
N ASN A 34 6.56 16.78 22.22
CA ASN A 34 5.37 16.78 23.04
C ASN A 34 4.94 18.23 23.33
N ARG A 35 3.78 18.42 24.00
CA ARG A 35 3.25 19.77 24.31
C ARG A 35 4.29 20.70 24.96
N SER A 36 4.95 20.25 26.02
CA SER A 36 5.93 21.08 26.76
C SER A 36 7.13 21.51 25.92
N ARG A 37 7.62 20.65 25.02
CA ARG A 37 8.72 20.99 24.11
C ARG A 37 8.24 21.88 22.97
N TYR A 38 7.03 21.62 22.47
CA TYR A 38 6.39 22.43 21.43
C TYR A 38 6.20 23.86 21.88
N ASP A 39 5.65 24.10 23.07
CA ASP A 39 5.37 25.45 23.56
C ASP A 39 6.63 26.31 23.69
N ARG A 40 7.78 25.69 24.01
CA ARG A 40 9.09 26.36 24.11
C ARG A 40 9.86 26.45 22.79
N PHE A 41 9.37 25.79 21.73
CA PHE A 41 10.05 25.77 20.44
C PHE A 41 9.86 27.11 19.73
N LYS A 42 10.96 27.83 19.46
CA LYS A 42 10.90 29.20 18.90
C LYS A 42 10.66 29.21 17.39
N ASP A 43 11.27 28.27 16.67
CA ASP A 43 11.30 28.24 15.21
C ASP A 43 10.16 27.37 14.62
N LYS A 44 8.94 27.46 15.19
CA LYS A 44 7.78 26.64 14.76
C LYS A 44 7.45 26.81 13.28
N SER A 45 7.63 28.02 12.74
CA SER A 45 7.28 28.36 11.36
C SER A 45 8.05 27.57 10.30
N TYR A 46 9.14 26.87 10.66
CA TYR A 46 9.89 26.05 9.72
C TYR A 46 9.47 24.58 9.70
N ILE A 47 8.63 24.16 10.65
CA ILE A 47 8.20 22.77 10.78
C ILE A 47 7.26 22.44 9.62
N THR A 48 7.62 21.42 8.84
CA THR A 48 6.79 20.82 7.79
C THR A 48 6.35 19.41 8.14
N THR A 49 7.10 18.74 9.02
CA THR A 49 6.78 17.42 9.57
C THR A 49 6.86 17.44 11.09
N LEU A 50 5.75 17.10 11.74
CA LEU A 50 5.62 17.07 13.19
C LEU A 50 5.26 15.66 13.65
N LYS A 51 6.15 15.05 14.43
CA LYS A 51 5.80 13.90 15.28
C LYS A 51 5.34 14.44 16.62
N TRP A 52 4.08 14.18 16.95
CA TRP A 52 3.44 14.63 18.17
C TRP A 52 3.25 13.45 19.11
N HIS A 53 3.68 13.59 20.36
CA HIS A 53 3.51 12.57 21.39
C HIS A 53 2.57 13.04 22.49
N TYR A 54 1.61 12.18 22.85
CA TYR A 54 0.65 12.36 23.94
C TYR A 54 -0.34 13.52 23.76
N TYR A 55 -1.43 13.49 24.53
CA TYR A 55 -2.42 14.57 24.61
C TYR A 55 -1.92 15.71 25.54
N PRO A 56 -2.36 16.98 25.39
CA PRO A 56 -3.25 17.56 24.37
C PRO A 56 -2.58 17.92 23.06
N LEU A 57 -3.35 17.88 21.96
CA LEU A 57 -2.95 18.47 20.68
C LEU A 57 -2.95 20.01 20.75
N PRO A 58 -2.16 20.69 19.91
CA PRO A 58 -2.32 22.12 19.67
C PRO A 58 -3.71 22.47 19.14
N ASP A 59 -4.19 23.67 19.46
CA ASP A 59 -5.35 24.22 18.78
C ASP A 59 -5.04 24.39 17.29
N LYS A 60 -6.08 24.41 16.45
CA LYS A 60 -5.93 24.52 14.98
C LYS A 60 -5.03 25.68 14.55
N ASN A 61 -5.11 26.82 15.24
CA ASN A 61 -4.36 28.03 14.93
C ASN A 61 -2.94 28.03 15.52
N GLU A 62 -2.61 27.07 16.39
CA GLU A 62 -1.28 26.92 16.98
C GLU A 62 -0.35 26.04 16.14
N PHE A 63 -0.88 25.31 15.14
CA PHE A 63 -0.07 24.50 14.25
C PHE A 63 0.85 25.35 13.37
N PRO A 64 2.01 24.81 12.96
CA PRO A 64 2.90 25.51 12.04
C PRO A 64 2.20 25.82 10.70
N PRO A 65 2.40 27.01 10.12
CA PRO A 65 1.70 27.44 8.90
C PRO A 65 2.05 26.62 7.65
N PHE A 66 3.18 25.89 7.66
CA PHE A 66 3.62 25.03 6.55
C PHE A 66 3.62 23.54 6.92
N LEU A 67 2.90 23.16 7.99
CA LEU A 67 2.81 21.76 8.41
C LEU A 67 2.03 20.95 7.37
N THR A 68 2.70 19.99 6.74
CA THR A 68 2.10 19.08 5.76
C THR A 68 2.00 17.64 6.25
N ASN A 69 2.90 17.21 7.14
CA ASN A 69 2.92 15.85 7.67
C ASN A 69 2.75 15.87 9.20
N LEU A 70 1.71 15.22 9.70
CA LEU A 70 1.42 15.09 11.13
C LEU A 70 1.38 13.61 11.51
N HIS A 71 2.20 13.20 12.48
CA HIS A 71 2.18 11.86 13.04
C HIS A 71 1.83 11.94 14.53
N LEU A 72 0.72 11.32 14.92
CA LEU A 72 0.21 11.35 16.29
C LEU A 72 0.56 10.05 17.02
N TYR A 73 1.64 10.04 17.78
CA TYR A 73 2.07 8.90 18.59
C TYR A 73 1.35 8.85 19.94
N ASN A 74 1.02 7.64 20.40
CA ASN A 74 0.38 7.38 21.69
C ASN A 74 -0.86 8.27 21.91
N PHE A 75 -1.70 8.36 20.87
CA PHE A 75 -2.87 9.22 20.82
C PHE A 75 -4.14 8.36 20.83
N SER A 76 -4.77 8.20 22.00
CA SER A 76 -5.97 7.37 22.19
C SER A 76 -7.28 8.18 22.29
N GLN A 77 -7.17 9.51 22.23
CA GLN A 77 -8.29 10.44 22.42
C GLN A 77 -9.00 10.77 21.11
N MET A 78 -10.18 11.39 21.19
CA MET A 78 -10.86 11.91 20.02
C MET A 78 -10.03 13.04 19.38
N LEU A 79 -10.04 13.10 18.04
CA LEU A 79 -9.45 14.23 17.32
C LEU A 79 -10.22 15.52 17.63
N PRO A 80 -9.54 16.64 17.95
CA PRO A 80 -10.18 17.93 18.16
C PRO A 80 -10.82 18.44 16.87
N THR A 81 -11.76 19.40 17.00
CA THR A 81 -12.58 19.90 15.89
C THR A 81 -11.72 20.59 14.81
N THR A 82 -11.43 19.82 13.76
CA THR A 82 -10.73 20.15 12.51
C THR A 82 -9.23 20.42 12.62
N LEU A 83 -8.44 19.53 12.01
CA LEU A 83 -7.02 19.76 11.73
C LEU A 83 -6.86 20.86 10.64
N PRO A 84 -5.70 21.54 10.55
CA PRO A 84 -5.47 22.55 9.52
C PRO A 84 -5.41 21.94 8.11
N ASN A 85 -5.96 22.65 7.11
CA ASN A 85 -5.95 22.27 5.68
C ASN A 85 -4.58 22.41 5.01
N THR A 86 -3.51 22.59 5.78
CA THR A 86 -2.13 22.49 5.29
C THR A 86 -1.65 21.05 5.33
N ILE A 87 -2.27 20.19 6.15
CA ILE A 87 -1.90 18.79 6.34
C ILE A 87 -2.35 17.96 5.13
N THR A 88 -1.40 17.31 4.49
CA THR A 88 -1.62 16.38 3.37
C THR A 88 -1.40 14.93 3.79
N THR A 89 -0.60 14.69 4.83
CA THR A 89 -0.29 13.35 5.38
C THR A 89 -0.59 13.31 6.85
N LEU A 90 -1.42 12.36 7.27
CA LEU A 90 -1.77 12.12 8.68
C LEU A 90 -1.52 10.66 9.04
N THR A 91 -0.76 10.44 10.11
CA THR A 91 -0.65 9.13 10.77
C THR A 91 -1.29 9.21 12.14
N LEU A 92 -2.31 8.38 12.37
CA LEU A 92 -2.94 8.16 13.67
C LEU A 92 -2.27 6.93 14.30
N GLY A 93 -1.52 7.16 15.38
CA GLY A 93 -0.57 6.19 15.91
C GLY A 93 -1.19 5.06 16.73
N TYR A 94 -0.29 4.29 17.34
CA TYR A 94 -0.52 2.96 17.92
C TYR A 94 -1.88 2.76 18.62
N ASP A 95 -2.19 3.57 19.65
CA ASP A 95 -3.39 3.38 20.49
C ASP A 95 -4.68 4.04 19.95
N PHE A 96 -4.66 4.64 18.75
CA PHE A 96 -5.83 5.37 18.24
C PHE A 96 -6.93 4.40 17.80
N ASN A 97 -8.03 4.36 18.55
CA ASN A 97 -9.16 3.49 18.24
C ASN A 97 -10.52 4.16 18.46
N GLN A 98 -10.62 5.46 18.16
CA GLN A 98 -11.84 6.24 18.29
C GLN A 98 -12.54 6.41 16.94
N VAL A 99 -13.87 6.48 16.93
CA VAL A 99 -14.65 6.84 15.74
C VAL A 99 -14.28 8.26 15.32
N ILE A 100 -14.05 8.46 14.03
CA ILE A 100 -13.79 9.79 13.46
C ILE A 100 -15.11 10.34 12.90
N PRO A 101 -15.65 11.44 13.44
CA PRO A 101 -16.84 12.07 12.88
C PRO A 101 -16.58 12.69 11.50
N PRO A 102 -17.59 12.74 10.60
CA PRO A 102 -17.52 13.48 9.36
C PRO A 102 -17.07 14.94 9.55
N GLY A 103 -16.23 15.43 8.64
CA GLY A 103 -15.66 16.78 8.70
C GLY A 103 -14.50 16.98 9.69
N THR A 104 -14.06 15.94 10.41
CA THR A 104 -12.91 16.03 11.34
C THR A 104 -11.58 16.10 10.60
N LEU A 105 -11.44 15.35 9.51
CA LEU A 105 -10.23 15.29 8.68
C LEU A 105 -10.14 16.51 7.75
N PRO A 106 -8.93 17.03 7.48
CA PRO A 106 -8.77 18.19 6.62
C PRO A 106 -9.00 17.84 5.15
N ASN A 107 -9.61 18.76 4.39
CA ASN A 107 -9.96 18.55 2.98
C ASN A 107 -8.74 18.51 2.03
N SER A 108 -7.55 18.78 2.55
CA SER A 108 -6.27 18.68 1.85
C SER A 108 -5.61 17.30 2.01
N LEU A 109 -6.16 16.42 2.83
CA LEU A 109 -5.53 15.16 3.19
C LEU A 109 -5.49 14.20 1.99
N THR A 110 -4.29 13.82 1.56
CA THR A 110 -4.08 12.87 0.46
C THR A 110 -3.68 11.50 0.98
N THR A 111 -3.03 11.43 2.14
CA THR A 111 -2.55 10.18 2.74
C THR A 111 -2.99 10.08 4.19
N LEU A 112 -3.71 8.99 4.51
CA LEU A 112 -4.12 8.65 5.87
C LEU A 112 -3.59 7.27 6.23
N THR A 113 -2.90 7.20 7.37
CA THR A 113 -2.42 5.94 7.93
C THR A 113 -3.01 5.77 9.32
N PHE A 114 -3.72 4.68 9.52
CA PHE A 114 -4.07 4.16 10.83
C PHE A 114 -3.04 3.09 11.21
N ASP A 115 -2.37 3.29 12.33
CA ASP A 115 -1.36 2.37 12.84
C ASP A 115 -2.03 1.15 13.51
N HIS A 116 -1.59 0.74 14.70
CA HIS A 116 -1.86 -0.59 15.24
C HIS A 116 -3.31 -0.88 15.68
N ASP A 117 -3.94 -0.06 16.51
CA ASP A 117 -5.17 -0.47 17.22
C ASP A 117 -6.49 -0.05 16.55
N PHE A 118 -6.45 0.76 15.50
CA PHE A 118 -7.67 1.28 14.90
C PHE A 118 -8.52 0.17 14.28
N ASN A 119 -9.70 -0.05 14.85
CA ASN A 119 -10.65 -1.07 14.40
C ASN A 119 -12.11 -0.61 14.55
N GLN A 120 -12.37 0.68 14.34
CA GLN A 120 -13.71 1.24 14.34
C GLN A 120 -14.30 1.25 12.93
N VAL A 121 -15.63 1.24 12.83
CA VAL A 121 -16.33 1.48 11.57
C VAL A 121 -16.02 2.90 11.09
N ILE A 122 -15.85 3.07 9.78
CA ILE A 122 -15.69 4.37 9.12
C ILE A 122 -17.05 4.79 8.58
N PRO A 123 -17.73 5.79 9.18
CA PRO A 123 -18.99 6.28 8.64
C PRO A 123 -18.79 6.91 7.25
N PRO A 124 -19.84 6.93 6.41
CA PRO A 124 -19.85 7.73 5.18
C PRO A 124 -19.45 9.18 5.44
N ASP A 125 -18.86 9.84 4.45
CA ASP A 125 -18.38 11.24 4.51
C ASP A 125 -17.29 11.53 5.56
N THR A 126 -16.73 10.50 6.21
CA THR A 126 -15.61 10.65 7.16
C THR A 126 -14.30 10.95 6.44
N LEU A 127 -14.04 10.25 5.33
CA LEU A 127 -12.82 10.37 4.56
C LEU A 127 -12.95 11.49 3.52
N PRO A 128 -11.98 12.42 3.43
CA PRO A 128 -12.08 13.54 2.50
C PRO A 128 -11.89 13.10 1.04
N ASN A 129 -12.58 13.78 0.12
CA ASN A 129 -12.51 13.52 -1.33
C ASN A 129 -11.14 13.80 -1.99
N SER A 130 -10.17 14.29 -1.22
CA SER A 130 -8.78 14.44 -1.66
C SER A 130 -7.93 13.19 -1.38
N LEU A 131 -8.45 12.23 -0.60
CA LEU A 131 -7.69 11.09 -0.11
C LEU A 131 -7.37 10.11 -1.25
N THR A 132 -6.09 9.91 -1.51
CA THR A 132 -5.60 8.99 -2.56
C THR A 132 -5.04 7.70 -1.97
N THR A 133 -4.53 7.75 -0.74
CA THR A 133 -3.84 6.63 -0.08
C THR A 133 -4.40 6.42 1.31
N LEU A 134 -4.88 5.21 1.57
CA LEU A 134 -5.38 4.78 2.87
C LEU A 134 -4.67 3.49 3.29
N ILE A 135 -4.06 3.51 4.47
CA ILE A 135 -3.27 2.40 5.02
C ILE A 135 -3.79 2.09 6.42
N PHE A 136 -4.04 0.82 6.68
CA PHE A 136 -4.39 0.29 8.00
C PHE A 136 -3.30 -0.66 8.51
N SER A 137 -3.30 -0.94 9.81
CA SER A 137 -2.59 -2.08 10.42
C SER A 137 -3.58 -3.00 11.17
N GLY A 138 -4.36 -2.41 12.08
CA GLY A 138 -5.33 -3.07 12.99
C GLY A 138 -6.73 -3.35 12.48
N PHE A 139 -7.08 -2.89 11.29
CA PHE A 139 -8.47 -2.78 10.86
C PHE A 139 -9.07 -4.12 10.45
N ASN A 140 -10.22 -4.47 11.03
CA ASN A 140 -10.97 -5.68 10.70
C ASN A 140 -12.50 -5.44 10.73
N GLN A 141 -12.94 -4.27 10.27
CA GLN A 141 -14.36 -3.97 10.06
C GLN A 141 -14.76 -4.13 8.61
N LYS A 142 -16.05 -4.33 8.35
CA LYS A 142 -16.56 -4.37 6.98
C LYS A 142 -16.40 -3.02 6.30
N VAL A 143 -15.95 -3.03 5.05
CA VAL A 143 -16.03 -1.86 4.16
C VAL A 143 -17.42 -1.86 3.55
N LEU A 144 -18.19 -0.79 3.79
CA LEU A 144 -19.52 -0.63 3.22
C LEU A 144 -19.44 0.20 1.93
N PRO A 145 -20.39 0.04 1.00
CA PRO A 145 -20.54 0.95 -0.13
C PRO A 145 -20.55 2.42 0.34
N ASP A 146 -20.00 3.31 -0.50
CA ASP A 146 -19.92 4.75 -0.28
C ASP A 146 -19.07 5.24 0.93
N THR A 147 -18.36 4.34 1.63
CA THR A 147 -17.46 4.74 2.73
C THR A 147 -16.08 5.21 2.27
N LEU A 148 -15.61 4.72 1.12
CA LEU A 148 -14.31 5.07 0.56
C LEU A 148 -14.47 6.16 -0.51
N PRO A 149 -13.61 7.20 -0.53
CA PRO A 149 -13.76 8.30 -1.48
C PRO A 149 -13.36 7.88 -2.90
N ASN A 150 -14.02 8.48 -3.89
CA ASN A 150 -13.78 8.22 -5.33
C ASN A 150 -12.39 8.68 -5.84
N SER A 151 -11.60 9.34 -5.00
CA SER A 151 -10.20 9.70 -5.28
C SER A 151 -9.20 8.61 -4.88
N LEU A 152 -9.64 7.59 -4.13
CA LEU A 152 -8.74 6.61 -3.52
C LEU A 152 -8.13 5.72 -4.61
N THR A 153 -6.80 5.73 -4.71
CA THR A 153 -6.05 4.90 -5.68
C THR A 153 -5.32 3.75 -5.00
N THR A 154 -4.95 3.90 -3.73
CA THR A 154 -4.20 2.90 -2.96
C THR A 154 -4.90 2.59 -1.65
N LEU A 155 -5.19 1.30 -1.43
CA LEU A 155 -5.73 0.77 -0.19
C LEU A 155 -4.86 -0.39 0.30
N ASP A 156 -4.32 -0.24 1.50
CA ASP A 156 -3.58 -1.28 2.20
C ASP A 156 -4.29 -1.61 3.51
N PHE A 157 -4.73 -2.86 3.66
CA PHE A 157 -5.46 -3.36 4.81
C PHE A 157 -4.57 -3.83 5.98
N GLY A 158 -3.25 -3.89 5.81
CA GLY A 158 -2.31 -4.13 6.91
C GLY A 158 -2.16 -5.59 7.35
N PHE A 159 -2.50 -5.90 8.60
CA PHE A 159 -2.30 -7.25 9.17
C PHE A 159 -3.61 -7.98 9.40
N TYR A 160 -4.57 -7.35 10.10
CA TYR A 160 -5.69 -8.05 10.73
C TYR A 160 -6.98 -8.12 9.90
N PHE A 161 -7.06 -7.44 8.76
CA PHE A 161 -8.27 -7.43 7.95
C PHE A 161 -8.62 -8.82 7.41
N ASN A 162 -9.80 -9.31 7.74
CA ASN A 162 -10.29 -10.62 7.30
C ASN A 162 -11.81 -10.60 7.07
N GLN A 163 -12.33 -9.55 6.44
CA GLN A 163 -13.75 -9.40 6.09
C GLN A 163 -13.97 -9.60 4.58
N VAL A 164 -15.13 -10.13 4.20
CA VAL A 164 -15.53 -10.25 2.79
C VAL A 164 -15.72 -8.86 2.19
N ILE A 165 -15.17 -8.63 1.00
CA ILE A 165 -15.42 -7.41 0.21
C ILE A 165 -16.70 -7.62 -0.59
N LEU A 166 -17.70 -6.76 -0.37
CA LEU A 166 -18.96 -6.79 -1.13
C LEU A 166 -18.81 -6.00 -2.44
N PRO A 167 -19.57 -6.35 -3.50
CA PRO A 167 -19.68 -5.53 -4.70
C PRO A 167 -19.96 -4.06 -4.38
N ASN A 168 -19.36 -3.15 -5.15
CA ASN A 168 -19.45 -1.69 -4.97
C ASN A 168 -18.88 -1.12 -3.65
N SER A 169 -18.16 -1.92 -2.85
CA SER A 169 -17.52 -1.40 -1.62
C SER A 169 -16.18 -0.71 -1.90
N LEU A 170 -15.55 -1.01 -3.03
CA LEU A 170 -14.28 -0.40 -3.46
C LEU A 170 -14.55 0.62 -4.57
N PRO A 171 -13.87 1.79 -4.56
CA PRO A 171 -14.10 2.83 -5.55
C PRO A 171 -13.47 2.46 -6.91
N ASN A 172 -14.09 2.93 -7.99
CA ASN A 172 -13.63 2.71 -9.38
C ASN A 172 -12.32 3.43 -9.74
N SER A 173 -11.74 4.19 -8.82
CA SER A 173 -10.42 4.82 -8.94
C SER A 173 -9.29 3.94 -8.41
N LEU A 174 -9.61 2.86 -7.70
CA LEU A 174 -8.62 2.06 -6.97
C LEU A 174 -7.73 1.29 -7.97
N THR A 175 -6.42 1.54 -7.91
CA THR A 175 -5.44 0.89 -8.79
C THR A 175 -4.57 -0.11 -8.03
N THR A 176 -4.37 0.08 -6.72
CA THR A 176 -3.57 -0.79 -5.87
C THR A 176 -4.36 -1.23 -4.65
N LEU A 177 -4.47 -2.54 -4.47
CA LEU A 177 -5.09 -3.18 -3.32
C LEU A 177 -4.14 -4.19 -2.68
N ILE A 178 -3.89 -4.02 -1.39
CA ILE A 178 -3.08 -4.93 -0.58
C ILE A 178 -3.97 -5.45 0.54
N PHE A 179 -4.23 -6.76 0.53
CA PHE A 179 -4.99 -7.43 1.58
C PHE A 179 -4.12 -7.69 2.81
N GLY A 180 -4.76 -7.74 3.98
CA GLY A 180 -4.08 -7.90 5.24
C GLY A 180 -3.42 -9.28 5.40
N TYR A 181 -2.36 -9.38 6.21
CA TYR A 181 -1.63 -10.64 6.46
C TYR A 181 -2.54 -11.87 6.72
N TYR A 182 -3.57 -11.71 7.56
CA TYR A 182 -4.51 -12.76 7.94
C TYR A 182 -5.74 -12.89 7.02
N PHE A 183 -5.80 -12.14 5.92
CA PHE A 183 -6.94 -12.18 5.00
C PHE A 183 -7.09 -13.55 4.35
N ASN A 184 -8.22 -14.21 4.56
CA ASN A 184 -8.52 -15.52 3.99
C ASN A 184 -10.01 -15.68 3.65
N GLN A 185 -10.61 -14.63 3.09
CA GLN A 185 -12.00 -14.65 2.62
C GLN A 185 -12.07 -14.88 1.12
N ILE A 186 -13.19 -15.45 0.66
CA ILE A 186 -13.45 -15.59 -0.78
C ILE A 186 -13.58 -14.21 -1.43
N ILE A 187 -13.08 -14.08 -2.66
CA ILE A 187 -13.32 -12.90 -3.49
C ILE A 187 -14.59 -13.15 -4.31
N LEU A 188 -15.58 -12.28 -4.15
CA LEU A 188 -16.83 -12.38 -4.86
C LEU A 188 -16.68 -11.82 -6.29
N PRO A 189 -17.45 -12.33 -7.27
CA PRO A 189 -17.58 -11.66 -8.56
C PRO A 189 -17.98 -10.19 -8.37
N ASP A 190 -17.45 -9.31 -9.23
CA ASP A 190 -17.70 -7.86 -9.22
C ASP A 190 -17.30 -7.11 -7.94
N SER A 191 -16.59 -7.75 -7.00
CA SER A 191 -16.11 -7.07 -5.78
C SER A 191 -14.83 -6.26 -5.99
N LEU A 192 -14.07 -6.56 -7.04
CA LEU A 192 -12.84 -5.85 -7.39
C LEU A 192 -13.11 -4.86 -8.55
N PRO A 193 -12.66 -3.60 -8.46
CA PRO A 193 -12.93 -2.61 -9.50
C PRO A 193 -12.11 -2.86 -10.76
N ASN A 194 -12.68 -2.51 -11.92
CA ASN A 194 -12.04 -2.64 -13.24
C ASN A 194 -10.84 -1.70 -13.47
N SER A 195 -10.54 -0.82 -12.52
CA SER A 195 -9.35 0.04 -12.51
C SER A 195 -8.13 -0.63 -11.87
N LEU A 196 -8.32 -1.78 -11.19
CA LEU A 196 -7.29 -2.39 -10.37
C LEU A 196 -6.16 -2.94 -11.23
N THR A 197 -4.94 -2.43 -11.03
CA THR A 197 -3.73 -2.87 -11.75
C THR A 197 -2.82 -3.73 -10.89
N THR A 198 -2.86 -3.56 -9.57
CA THR A 198 -2.00 -4.27 -8.62
C THR A 198 -2.85 -4.87 -7.51
N LEU A 199 -2.74 -6.19 -7.34
CA LEU A 199 -3.39 -6.94 -6.27
C LEU A 199 -2.36 -7.79 -5.53
N THR A 200 -2.29 -7.61 -4.22
CA THR A 200 -1.47 -8.42 -3.31
C THR A 200 -2.36 -9.08 -2.27
N PHE A 201 -2.35 -10.41 -2.22
CA PHE A 201 -3.02 -11.17 -1.18
C PHE A 201 -2.16 -11.30 0.09
N GLY A 202 -2.84 -11.39 1.23
CA GLY A 202 -2.23 -11.68 2.52
C GLY A 202 -1.59 -13.06 2.60
N ASN A 203 -0.73 -13.23 3.59
CA ASN A 203 0.00 -14.48 3.83
C ASN A 203 -0.90 -15.70 3.95
N ASP A 204 -2.05 -15.55 4.63
CA ASP A 204 -2.96 -16.64 4.95
C ASP A 204 -4.02 -16.92 3.88
N PHE A 205 -4.04 -16.13 2.80
CA PHE A 205 -5.02 -16.31 1.73
C PHE A 205 -4.84 -17.66 1.04
N ASN A 206 -5.86 -18.52 1.15
CA ASN A 206 -5.85 -19.85 0.54
C ASN A 206 -7.25 -20.24 0.03
N GLN A 207 -7.97 -19.27 -0.55
CA GLN A 207 -9.28 -19.49 -1.16
C GLN A 207 -9.17 -19.69 -2.66
N LEU A 208 -10.11 -20.44 -3.24
CA LEU A 208 -10.23 -20.61 -4.69
C LEU A 208 -10.55 -19.26 -5.34
N ILE A 209 -9.90 -18.97 -6.47
CA ILE A 209 -10.25 -17.84 -7.33
C ILE A 209 -10.99 -18.41 -8.53
N LEU A 210 -12.25 -18.00 -8.69
CA LEU A 210 -13.07 -18.45 -9.81
C LEU A 210 -12.75 -17.62 -11.07
N PRO A 211 -12.96 -18.19 -12.28
CA PRO A 211 -12.91 -17.42 -13.51
C PRO A 211 -13.76 -16.15 -13.45
N SER A 212 -13.30 -15.09 -14.10
CA SER A 212 -13.95 -13.76 -14.12
C SER A 212 -13.98 -13.00 -12.78
N THR A 213 -13.35 -13.52 -11.72
CA THR A 213 -13.24 -12.81 -10.43
C THR A 213 -12.18 -11.71 -10.44
N LEU A 214 -11.08 -11.92 -11.18
CA LEU A 214 -10.00 -10.94 -11.31
C LEU A 214 -10.30 -9.96 -12.45
N PRO A 215 -10.10 -8.65 -12.27
CA PRO A 215 -10.40 -7.67 -13.31
C PRO A 215 -9.41 -7.75 -14.48
N ASN A 216 -9.89 -7.50 -15.69
CA ASN A 216 -9.10 -7.52 -16.93
C ASN A 216 -8.03 -6.42 -17.03
N SER A 217 -7.99 -5.49 -16.08
CA SER A 217 -6.97 -4.44 -15.96
C SER A 217 -5.74 -4.90 -15.17
N LEU A 218 -5.79 -6.07 -14.51
CA LEU A 218 -4.78 -6.46 -13.55
C LEU A 218 -3.43 -6.75 -14.23
N ILE A 219 -2.39 -6.06 -13.79
CA ILE A 219 -1.03 -6.14 -14.34
C ILE A 219 -0.13 -6.96 -13.41
N THR A 220 -0.28 -6.77 -12.10
CA THR A 220 0.52 -7.44 -11.07
C THR A 220 -0.38 -8.18 -10.09
N LEU A 221 -0.11 -9.47 -9.93
CA LEU A 221 -0.76 -10.33 -8.94
C LEU A 221 0.31 -11.01 -8.07
N THR A 222 0.19 -10.82 -6.76
CA THR A 222 1.05 -11.48 -5.76
C THR A 222 0.18 -12.26 -4.78
N PHE A 223 0.48 -13.55 -4.65
CA PHE A 223 -0.12 -14.43 -3.64
C PHE A 223 0.75 -14.48 -2.38
N GLY A 224 0.11 -14.61 -1.22
CA GLY A 224 0.79 -14.86 0.06
C GLY A 224 1.28 -16.29 0.21
N ASP A 225 2.04 -16.56 1.28
CA ASP A 225 2.78 -17.82 1.43
C ASP A 225 1.91 -19.06 1.53
N ASN A 226 0.69 -18.97 2.07
CA ASN A 226 -0.19 -20.13 2.25
C ASN A 226 -1.05 -20.48 1.05
N PHE A 227 -1.04 -19.67 -0.02
CA PHE A 227 -1.85 -19.94 -1.20
C PHE A 227 -1.39 -21.22 -1.90
N ASN A 228 -2.26 -22.22 -1.93
CA ASN A 228 -2.00 -23.51 -2.59
C ASN A 228 -3.26 -24.09 -3.24
N GLN A 229 -4.10 -23.23 -3.80
CA GLN A 229 -5.28 -23.63 -4.56
C GLN A 229 -4.96 -23.77 -6.05
N GLU A 230 -5.69 -24.65 -6.73
CA GLU A 230 -5.60 -24.79 -8.18
C GLU A 230 -6.06 -23.50 -8.87
N ILE A 231 -5.36 -23.09 -9.93
CA ILE A 231 -5.78 -21.99 -10.79
C ILE A 231 -6.25 -22.58 -12.11
N LEU A 232 -7.55 -22.44 -12.39
CA LEU A 232 -8.15 -22.97 -13.61
C LEU A 232 -7.80 -22.10 -14.83
N PRO A 233 -7.73 -22.67 -16.05
CA PRO A 233 -7.58 -21.90 -17.28
C PRO A 233 -8.64 -20.79 -17.40
N GLY A 234 -8.21 -19.60 -17.83
CA GLY A 234 -9.08 -18.41 -17.92
C GLY A 234 -9.32 -17.67 -16.60
N THR A 235 -8.75 -18.13 -15.48
CA THR A 235 -8.82 -17.41 -14.19
C THR A 235 -7.93 -16.18 -14.16
N LEU A 236 -6.72 -16.29 -14.72
CA LEU A 236 -5.78 -15.17 -14.79
C LEU A 236 -6.11 -14.26 -15.98
N PRO A 237 -6.16 -12.93 -15.79
CA PRO A 237 -6.51 -12.00 -16.88
C PRO A 237 -5.37 -11.89 -17.90
N ASN A 238 -5.74 -11.71 -19.17
CA ASN A 238 -4.79 -11.60 -20.30
C ASN A 238 -3.92 -10.33 -20.28
N SER A 239 -4.16 -9.41 -19.35
CA SER A 239 -3.33 -8.22 -19.11
C SER A 239 -2.16 -8.48 -18.17
N LEU A 240 -2.17 -9.62 -17.46
CA LEU A 240 -1.24 -9.87 -16.36
C LEU A 240 0.19 -10.01 -16.88
N THR A 241 1.10 -9.18 -16.36
CA THR A 241 2.53 -9.21 -16.74
C THR A 241 3.39 -9.79 -15.64
N THR A 242 2.98 -9.64 -14.38
CA THR A 242 3.72 -10.12 -13.21
C THR A 242 2.85 -11.02 -12.35
N LEU A 243 3.30 -12.26 -12.16
CA LEU A 243 2.67 -13.24 -11.28
C LEU A 243 3.69 -13.78 -10.29
N LYS A 244 3.38 -13.66 -8.99
CA LYS A 244 4.22 -14.16 -7.91
C LYS A 244 3.41 -15.08 -7.01
N PHE A 245 3.85 -16.32 -6.89
CA PHE A 245 3.33 -17.27 -5.92
C PHE A 245 4.13 -17.20 -4.61
N GLY A 246 3.43 -17.41 -3.50
CA GLY A 246 4.03 -17.53 -2.19
C GLY A 246 4.67 -18.90 -1.96
N THR A 247 5.26 -19.07 -0.78
CA THR A 247 6.11 -20.20 -0.39
C THR A 247 5.49 -21.59 -0.63
N ASN A 248 4.22 -21.81 -0.27
CA ASN A 248 3.60 -23.14 -0.22
C ASN A 248 2.91 -23.58 -1.52
N PHE A 249 2.87 -22.72 -2.56
CA PHE A 249 2.21 -23.08 -3.81
C PHE A 249 2.90 -24.26 -4.49
N ASN A 250 2.16 -25.35 -4.69
CA ASN A 250 2.66 -26.60 -5.27
C ASN A 250 1.60 -27.32 -6.12
N GLN A 251 0.75 -26.55 -6.82
CA GLN A 251 -0.25 -27.10 -7.73
C GLN A 251 0.27 -27.24 -9.16
N VAL A 252 -0.27 -28.21 -9.91
CA VAL A 252 0.05 -28.40 -11.32
C VAL A 252 -0.46 -27.20 -12.12
N VAL A 253 0.38 -26.67 -13.01
CA VAL A 253 -0.02 -25.59 -13.91
C VAL A 253 -0.58 -26.19 -15.19
N LEU A 254 -1.90 -26.08 -15.39
CA LEU A 254 -2.58 -26.62 -16.56
C LEU A 254 -2.31 -25.78 -17.82
N PRO A 255 -2.36 -26.37 -19.03
CA PRO A 255 -2.30 -25.61 -20.29
C PRO A 255 -3.36 -24.51 -20.34
N GLY A 256 -2.96 -23.30 -20.77
CA GLY A 256 -3.84 -22.13 -20.84
C GLY A 256 -4.12 -21.43 -19.51
N THR A 257 -3.47 -21.85 -18.41
CA THR A 257 -3.55 -21.16 -17.11
C THR A 257 -2.78 -19.85 -17.11
N LEU A 258 -1.55 -19.86 -17.63
CA LEU A 258 -0.69 -18.68 -17.66
C LEU A 258 -1.00 -17.83 -18.90
N PRO A 259 -1.27 -16.52 -18.75
CA PRO A 259 -1.56 -15.65 -19.87
C PRO A 259 -0.31 -15.36 -20.70
N ASN A 260 -0.47 -15.19 -22.02
CA ASN A 260 0.65 -14.94 -22.94
C ASN A 260 1.37 -13.60 -22.71
N SER A 261 0.73 -12.66 -22.01
CA SER A 261 1.28 -11.36 -21.61
C SER A 261 2.31 -11.43 -20.49
N LEU A 262 2.46 -12.59 -19.83
CA LEU A 262 3.28 -12.72 -18.63
C LEU A 262 4.78 -12.57 -18.97
N THR A 263 5.42 -11.58 -18.35
CA THR A 263 6.86 -11.33 -18.48
C THR A 263 7.64 -11.78 -17.25
N THR A 264 7.01 -11.76 -16.07
CA THR A 264 7.63 -12.12 -14.79
C THR A 264 6.80 -13.19 -14.10
N LEU A 265 7.39 -14.36 -13.87
CA LEU A 265 6.80 -15.46 -13.13
C LEU A 265 7.73 -15.91 -12.01
N THR A 266 7.23 -15.94 -10.79
CA THR A 266 7.96 -16.44 -9.61
C THR A 266 7.16 -17.52 -8.89
N PHE A 267 7.78 -18.68 -8.70
CA PHE A 267 7.29 -19.74 -7.81
C PHE A 267 7.99 -19.71 -6.45
N GLY A 268 7.25 -20.08 -5.41
CA GLY A 268 7.74 -20.20 -4.05
C GLY A 268 8.63 -21.42 -3.80
N LYS A 269 9.08 -21.56 -2.55
CA LYS A 269 10.10 -22.55 -2.16
C LYS A 269 9.65 -24.01 -2.27
N CYS A 270 8.35 -24.26 -2.11
CA CYS A 270 7.79 -25.60 -2.08
C CYS A 270 7.29 -26.09 -3.45
N PHE A 271 7.43 -25.29 -4.50
CA PHE A 271 7.01 -25.68 -5.84
C PHE A 271 7.88 -26.83 -6.38
N ASN A 272 7.26 -27.99 -6.55
CA ASN A 272 7.90 -29.24 -6.98
C ASN A 272 7.05 -29.96 -8.04
N GLN A 273 6.43 -29.21 -8.94
CA GLN A 273 5.67 -29.75 -10.06
C GLN A 273 6.47 -29.70 -11.35
N VAL A 274 6.24 -30.69 -12.21
CA VAL A 274 6.76 -30.71 -13.58
C VAL A 274 6.02 -29.62 -14.37
N ILE A 275 6.77 -28.82 -15.14
CA ILE A 275 6.20 -27.88 -16.10
C ILE A 275 6.41 -28.46 -17.50
N PRO A 276 5.36 -29.03 -18.13
CA PRO A 276 5.47 -29.55 -19.49
C PRO A 276 5.91 -28.49 -20.52
N PRO A 277 6.53 -28.90 -21.64
CA PRO A 277 6.80 -28.01 -22.76
C PRO A 277 5.52 -27.31 -23.25
N GLY A 278 5.62 -26.01 -23.57
CA GLY A 278 4.51 -25.21 -24.09
C GLY A 278 3.57 -24.61 -23.03
N ILE A 279 3.82 -24.85 -21.74
CA ILE A 279 3.05 -24.23 -20.65
C ILE A 279 3.50 -22.80 -20.34
N LEU A 280 4.81 -22.53 -20.45
CA LEU A 280 5.36 -21.21 -20.17
C LEU A 280 5.05 -20.25 -21.34
N PRO A 281 4.59 -19.03 -21.05
CA PRO A 281 4.41 -17.98 -22.05
C PRO A 281 5.71 -17.65 -22.79
N SER A 282 5.64 -17.44 -24.11
CA SER A 282 6.80 -17.08 -24.93
C SER A 282 7.39 -15.70 -24.62
N GLY A 283 6.60 -14.80 -24.01
CA GLY A 283 7.02 -13.46 -23.60
C GLY A 283 7.76 -13.38 -22.26
N LEU A 284 8.04 -14.52 -21.62
CA LEU A 284 8.60 -14.56 -20.28
C LEU A 284 10.08 -14.12 -20.25
N THR A 285 10.37 -13.00 -19.58
CA THR A 285 11.72 -12.43 -19.46
C THR A 285 12.38 -12.74 -18.12
N PHE A 286 11.58 -12.93 -17.07
CA PHE A 286 12.04 -13.31 -15.75
C PHE A 286 11.28 -14.52 -15.24
N PHE A 287 12.01 -15.60 -14.98
CA PHE A 287 11.48 -16.83 -14.42
C PHE A 287 12.29 -17.23 -13.18
N LYS A 288 11.62 -17.40 -12.05
CA LYS A 288 12.27 -17.80 -10.79
C LYS A 288 11.52 -18.95 -10.15
N ILE A 289 12.25 -20.01 -9.82
CA ILE A 289 11.81 -21.07 -8.89
C ILE A 289 12.78 -21.02 -7.71
N LEU A 290 12.26 -20.89 -6.49
CA LEU A 290 13.05 -21.05 -5.27
C LEU A 290 13.08 -22.54 -4.93
N ILE A 291 14.26 -23.16 -4.88
CA ILE A 291 14.37 -24.61 -4.60
C ILE A 291 15.07 -24.79 -3.26
N TYR A 292 14.41 -25.44 -2.31
CA TYR A 292 15.05 -25.92 -1.08
C TYR A 292 15.63 -27.32 -1.35
N LEU A 293 16.95 -27.40 -1.47
CA LEU A 293 17.66 -28.66 -1.77
C LEU A 293 17.72 -29.54 -0.51
N ILE A 294 17.12 -30.73 -0.56
CA ILE A 294 17.49 -31.85 0.32
C ILE A 294 18.61 -32.63 -0.40
N PRO A 295 19.75 -32.98 0.25
CA PRO A 295 20.98 -33.43 -0.40
C PRO A 295 20.90 -34.53 -1.49
N PRO A 296 19.98 -35.52 -1.47
CA PRO A 296 19.97 -36.56 -2.51
C PRO A 296 19.44 -36.10 -3.88
N LEU A 297 18.77 -34.94 -3.98
CA LEU A 297 18.11 -34.46 -5.21
C LEU A 297 19.04 -33.66 -6.14
N LEU A 298 20.33 -33.55 -5.82
CA LEU A 298 21.29 -32.74 -6.57
C LEU A 298 21.48 -33.20 -8.03
N ILE A 299 21.30 -34.49 -8.31
CA ILE A 299 21.61 -35.08 -9.62
C ILE A 299 20.44 -34.91 -10.61
N THR A 300 19.19 -35.06 -10.16
CA THR A 300 18.01 -34.91 -11.03
C THR A 300 17.72 -33.45 -11.37
N LEU A 301 18.05 -32.51 -10.48
CA LEU A 301 17.76 -31.09 -10.68
C LEU A 301 18.71 -30.41 -11.67
N PHE A 302 19.98 -30.83 -11.72
CA PHE A 302 20.96 -30.29 -12.67
C PHE A 302 20.56 -30.56 -14.13
N CYS A 303 19.97 -31.73 -14.40
CA CYS A 303 19.43 -32.06 -15.73
C CYS A 303 18.17 -31.23 -16.09
N TYR A 304 17.37 -30.83 -15.10
CA TYR A 304 16.11 -30.12 -15.33
C TYR A 304 16.32 -28.62 -15.59
N ILE A 305 17.23 -27.98 -14.85
CA ILE A 305 17.61 -26.56 -15.07
C ILE A 305 18.24 -26.38 -16.46
N PHE A 306 19.08 -27.32 -16.90
CA PHE A 306 19.67 -27.29 -18.24
C PHE A 306 18.62 -27.41 -19.36
N LYS A 307 17.56 -28.21 -19.13
CA LYS A 307 16.47 -28.39 -20.09
C LYS A 307 15.58 -27.15 -20.20
N ILE A 308 15.33 -26.44 -19.10
CA ILE A 308 14.61 -25.15 -19.11
C ILE A 308 15.42 -24.06 -19.81
N PHE A 309 16.73 -23.95 -19.55
CA PHE A 309 17.59 -22.99 -20.26
C PHE A 309 17.66 -23.26 -21.77
N SER A 310 17.68 -24.53 -22.19
CA SER A 310 17.64 -24.92 -23.61
C SER A 310 16.30 -24.64 -24.30
N LEU A 311 15.19 -24.55 -23.56
CA LEU A 311 13.85 -24.30 -24.10
C LEU A 311 13.49 -22.81 -24.16
N ILE A 312 14.19 -21.95 -23.41
CA ILE A 312 14.04 -20.48 -23.50
C ILE A 312 14.85 -19.92 -24.69
N GLN A 313 15.81 -20.68 -25.24
CA GLN A 313 16.67 -20.26 -26.35
C GLN A 313 16.29 -20.80 -27.74
N ASN A 314 15.19 -21.55 -27.88
CA ASN A 314 14.68 -22.04 -29.17
C ASN A 314 13.21 -21.67 -29.35
#